data_AF-A0A965RF05-F1
#
_entry.id   AF-A0A965RF05-F1
#
_cell.length_a   1.000
_cell.length_b   1.000
_cell.length_c   1.000
_cell.angle_alpha   90.00
_cell.angle_beta   90.00
_cell.angle_gamma   90.00
#
_symmetry.space_group_name_H-M   'P 1'
#
loop_
_entity.id
_entity.type
_entity.pdbx_description
1 polymer ?
#
loop_
_entity_poly.entity_id
_entity_poly.type
_entity_poly.pdbx_seq_one_letter_code
_entity_poly.pdbx_strand_id
1 'polypeptide(L)'
;MTPYIEAGCLDPKSANAEAITGTIEYLEQRNLSTEAIIEALRDPAMTQLIETFARVGVGRLSSRDMAARVGMDVQRVLEVRVASGLPPAGPDDPVYEEDDVDGFKLLSAGDQIFTSDELLTFVRVLGSSVGRVAEAANTLFLEDV
;
A
#
# COMPACT_ATOMS: atom_id res chain seq x y z
N MET A 1 -10.53 21.31 13.36
CA MET A 1 -9.79 20.26 14.10
C MET A 1 -10.22 20.09 15.56
N THR A 2 -10.27 21.12 16.41
CA THR A 2 -10.70 21.03 17.83
C THR A 2 -11.93 20.15 18.12
N PRO A 3 -13.08 20.29 17.40
CA PRO A 3 -14.26 19.46 17.68
C PRO A 3 -14.03 17.96 17.48
N TYR A 4 -13.17 17.56 16.55
CA TYR A 4 -12.85 16.15 16.28
C TYR A 4 -11.92 15.55 17.33
N ILE A 5 -11.04 16.37 17.92
CA ILE A 5 -10.19 15.99 19.05
C ILE A 5 -11.05 15.77 20.29
N GLU A 6 -11.95 16.71 20.59
CA GLU A 6 -12.88 16.62 21.71
C GLU A 6 -13.84 15.42 21.58
N ALA A 7 -14.27 15.11 20.35
CA ALA A 7 -15.10 13.95 20.05
C ALA A 7 -14.34 12.61 20.11
N GLY A 8 -13.01 12.64 20.27
CA GLY A 8 -12.12 11.47 20.31
C GLY A 8 -11.81 10.84 18.95
N CYS A 9 -12.21 11.47 17.84
CA CYS A 9 -12.01 10.97 16.49
C CYS A 9 -10.62 11.31 15.92
N LEU A 10 -9.93 12.30 16.49
CA LEU A 10 -8.58 12.70 16.11
C LEU A 10 -7.67 12.77 17.33
N ASP A 11 -6.65 11.90 17.39
CA ASP A 11 -5.51 12.09 18.29
C ASP A 11 -4.33 12.68 17.47
N PRO A 12 -3.94 13.95 17.71
CA PRO A 12 -2.84 14.60 17.01
C PRO A 12 -1.48 13.89 17.14
N LYS A 13 -1.33 12.97 18.09
CA LYS A 13 -0.09 12.20 18.30
C LYS A 13 -0.15 10.80 17.70
N SER A 14 -1.30 10.38 17.17
CA SER A 14 -1.42 9.06 16.55
C SER A 14 -0.66 9.00 15.23
N ALA A 15 -0.20 7.81 14.85
CA ALA A 15 0.45 7.58 13.56
C ALA A 15 -0.48 7.90 12.36
N ASN A 16 -1.79 7.90 12.57
CA ASN A 16 -2.80 8.18 11.55
C ASN A 16 -3.29 9.64 11.58
N ALA A 17 -2.72 10.51 12.43
CA ALA A 17 -3.22 11.87 12.63
C ALA A 17 -3.30 12.67 11.32
N GLU A 18 -2.29 12.53 10.46
CA GLU A 18 -2.23 13.19 9.16
C GLU A 18 -3.31 12.67 8.20
N ALA A 19 -3.49 11.35 8.10
CA ALA A 19 -4.52 10.74 7.25
C ALA A 19 -5.94 11.10 7.70
N ILE A 20 -6.20 11.12 9.02
CA ILE A 20 -7.48 11.52 9.60
C ILE A 20 -7.72 13.02 9.34
N THR A 21 -6.68 13.85 9.49
CA THR A 21 -6.77 15.30 9.21
C THR A 21 -7.12 15.57 7.76
N GLY A 22 -6.43 14.93 6.81
CA GLY A 22 -6.74 15.06 5.37
C GLY A 22 -8.16 14.58 5.03
N THR A 23 -8.63 13.51 5.68
CA THR A 23 -10.02 13.02 5.52
C THR A 23 -11.04 14.05 6.01
N ILE A 24 -10.81 14.65 7.18
CA ILE A 24 -11.67 15.72 7.72
C ILE A 24 -11.70 16.91 6.77
N GLU A 25 -10.53 17.40 6.33
CA GLU A 25 -10.44 18.54 5.42
C GLU A 25 -11.16 18.29 4.10
N TYR A 26 -11.02 17.08 3.55
CA TYR A 26 -11.72 16.66 2.33
C TYR A 26 -13.25 16.65 2.48
N LEU A 27 -13.76 16.15 3.61
CA LEU A 27 -15.20 16.10 3.88
C LEU A 27 -15.78 17.48 4.20
N GLU A 28 -15.03 18.33 4.91
CA GLU A 28 -15.39 19.74 5.14
C GLU A 28 -15.47 20.52 3.83
N GLN A 29 -14.53 20.30 2.90
CA GLN A 29 -14.57 20.88 1.55
C GLN A 29 -15.82 20.47 0.76
N ARG A 30 -16.41 19.31 1.06
CA ARG A 30 -17.67 18.82 0.49
C ARG A 30 -18.91 19.31 1.24
N ASN A 31 -18.75 20.24 2.18
CA ASN A 31 -19.81 20.83 3.00
C ASN A 31 -20.56 19.82 3.88
N LEU A 32 -19.92 18.72 4.29
CA LEU A 32 -20.47 17.88 5.35
C LEU A 32 -20.42 18.62 6.69
N SER A 33 -21.44 18.41 7.53
CA SER A 33 -21.43 18.99 8.87
C SER A 33 -20.43 18.28 9.78
N THR A 34 -19.92 19.00 10.77
CA THR A 34 -19.03 18.46 11.80
C THR A 34 -19.61 17.20 12.44
N GLU A 35 -20.91 17.17 12.72
CA GLU A 35 -21.60 16.03 13.33
C GLU A 35 -21.61 14.80 12.41
N ALA A 36 -21.89 15.00 11.11
CA ALA A 36 -21.89 13.92 10.13
C ALA A 36 -20.48 13.35 9.93
N ILE A 37 -19.46 14.20 9.95
CA ILE A 37 -18.05 13.78 9.88
C ILE A 37 -17.66 12.99 11.13
N ILE A 38 -18.06 13.44 12.33
CA ILE A 38 -17.81 12.71 13.58
C ILE A 38 -18.50 11.34 13.55
N GLU A 39 -19.75 11.26 13.07
CA GLU A 39 -20.48 10.00 12.93
C GLU A 39 -19.76 9.04 11.97
N ALA A 40 -19.34 9.53 10.80
CA ALA A 40 -18.60 8.73 9.83
C ALA A 40 -17.25 8.24 10.39
N LEU A 41 -16.50 9.09 11.10
CA LEU A 41 -15.22 8.70 11.71
C LEU A 41 -15.38 7.69 12.85
N ARG A 42 -16.57 7.63 13.48
CA ARG A 42 -16.89 6.62 14.51
C ARG A 42 -17.34 5.29 13.92
N ASP A 43 -17.64 5.24 12.62
CA ASP A 43 -17.94 3.99 11.94
C ASP A 43 -16.69 3.09 11.95
N PRO A 44 -16.77 1.86 12.52
CA PRO A 44 -15.66 0.92 12.50
C PRO A 44 -15.15 0.60 11.09
N ALA A 45 -16.01 0.63 10.07
CA ALA A 45 -15.61 0.40 8.68
C ALA A 45 -14.74 1.56 8.17
N MET A 46 -15.07 2.80 8.51
CA MET A 46 -14.26 3.97 8.16
C MET A 46 -12.90 3.94 8.88
N THR A 47 -12.89 3.58 10.16
CA THR A 47 -11.65 3.43 10.93
C THR A 47 -10.74 2.36 10.30
N GLN A 48 -11.29 1.20 9.94
CA GLN A 48 -10.54 0.14 9.26
C GLN A 48 -9.99 0.59 7.90
N LEU A 49 -10.77 1.35 7.12
CA LEU A 49 -10.31 1.88 5.84
C LEU A 49 -9.15 2.87 6.05
N ILE A 50 -9.28 3.83 6.96
CA ILE A 50 -8.22 4.81 7.28
C ILE A 50 -6.97 4.08 7.75
N GLU A 51 -7.09 3.09 8.65
CA GLU A 51 -5.95 2.29 9.11
C GLU A 51 -5.31 1.48 8.00
N THR A 52 -6.10 0.93 7.09
CA THR A 52 -5.61 0.16 5.94
C THR A 52 -4.84 1.08 5.01
N PHE A 53 -5.44 2.19 4.57
CA PHE A 53 -4.83 3.11 3.62
C PHE A 53 -3.68 3.94 4.21
N ALA A 54 -3.67 4.24 5.51
CA ALA A 54 -2.54 4.87 6.17
C ALA A 54 -1.31 3.94 6.27
N ARG A 55 -1.52 2.63 6.16
CA ARG A 55 -0.44 1.63 6.13
C ARG A 55 0.05 1.36 4.72
N VAL A 56 -0.83 1.45 3.72
CA VAL A 56 -0.49 1.28 2.30
C VAL A 56 0.62 2.25 1.93
N GLY A 57 1.77 1.72 1.50
CA GLY A 57 2.91 2.50 1.03
C GLY A 57 3.99 2.78 2.08
N VAL A 58 3.76 2.44 3.36
CA VAL A 58 4.83 2.37 4.36
C VAL A 58 5.30 0.94 4.42
N GLY A 59 6.18 0.56 3.49
CA GLY A 59 6.84 -0.74 3.55
C GLY A 59 7.52 -0.90 4.91
N ARG A 60 7.52 -2.14 5.42
CA ARG A 60 8.16 -2.49 6.70
C ARG A 60 9.39 -3.37 6.50
N LEU A 61 9.50 -3.97 5.32
CA LEU A 61 10.58 -4.87 4.95
C LEU A 61 11.39 -4.26 3.84
N SER A 62 12.70 -4.36 3.97
CA SER A 62 13.65 -4.04 2.90
C SER A 62 13.84 -5.20 1.93
N SER A 63 14.53 -4.95 0.82
CA SER A 63 14.91 -6.04 -0.11
C SER A 63 15.83 -7.06 0.59
N ARG A 64 16.67 -6.64 1.54
CA ARG A 64 17.46 -7.58 2.37
C ARG A 64 16.59 -8.44 3.26
N ASP A 65 15.60 -7.85 3.93
CA ASP A 65 14.68 -8.60 4.80
C ASP A 65 13.90 -9.63 3.98
N MET A 66 13.40 -9.21 2.82
CA MET A 66 12.67 -10.09 1.90
C MET A 66 13.56 -11.24 1.43
N ALA A 67 14.76 -10.94 0.93
CA ALA A 67 15.73 -11.94 0.45
C ALA A 67 16.06 -12.98 1.53
N ALA A 68 16.32 -12.53 2.77
CA ALA A 68 16.59 -13.40 3.90
C ALA A 68 15.40 -14.32 4.25
N ARG A 69 14.16 -13.82 4.16
CA ARG A 69 12.96 -14.59 4.48
C ARG A 69 12.61 -15.66 3.45
N VAL A 70 12.87 -15.39 2.18
CA VAL A 70 12.45 -16.27 1.07
C VAL A 70 13.61 -17.06 0.46
N GLY A 71 14.83 -16.88 0.98
CA GLY A 71 16.03 -17.59 0.54
C GLY A 71 16.50 -17.18 -0.87
N MET A 72 16.27 -15.92 -1.25
CA MET A 72 16.70 -15.35 -2.54
C MET A 72 17.96 -14.50 -2.38
N ASP A 73 18.63 -14.22 -3.50
CA ASP A 73 19.62 -13.15 -3.56
C ASP A 73 18.94 -11.76 -3.53
N VAL A 74 19.58 -10.77 -2.90
CA VAL A 74 19.03 -9.41 -2.79
C VAL A 74 18.87 -8.76 -4.17
N GLN A 75 19.80 -9.00 -5.09
CA GLN A 75 19.72 -8.49 -6.46
C GLN A 75 18.50 -9.05 -7.19
N ARG A 76 18.18 -10.34 -6.94
CA ARG A 76 16.99 -10.98 -7.50
C ARG A 76 15.70 -10.31 -7.02
N VAL A 77 15.63 -9.96 -5.74
CA VAL A 77 14.47 -9.26 -5.16
C VAL A 77 14.28 -7.88 -5.81
N LEU A 78 15.38 -7.15 -6.02
CA LEU A 78 15.38 -5.84 -6.69
C LEU A 78 14.93 -5.96 -8.16
N GLU A 79 15.40 -6.97 -8.89
CA GLU A 79 14.99 -7.24 -10.28
C GLU A 79 13.50 -7.53 -10.39
N VAL A 80 12.97 -8.36 -9.50
CA VAL A 80 11.53 -8.68 -9.45
C VAL A 80 10.70 -7.43 -9.21
N ARG A 81 11.14 -6.52 -8.33
CA ARG A 81 10.44 -5.24 -8.07
C ARG A 81 10.31 -4.39 -9.33
N VAL A 82 11.43 -4.17 -10.02
CA VAL A 82 11.45 -3.40 -11.26
C VAL A 82 10.65 -4.11 -12.35
N ALA A 83 10.78 -5.43 -12.46
CA ALA A 83 9.99 -6.23 -13.39
C ALA A 83 8.49 -6.12 -13.10
N SER A 84 8.08 -6.02 -11.84
CA SER A 84 6.66 -5.86 -11.45
C SER A 84 6.09 -4.48 -11.80
N GLY A 85 6.92 -3.55 -12.31
CA GLY A 85 6.51 -2.18 -12.63
C GLY A 85 6.53 -1.24 -11.43
N LEU A 86 7.08 -1.66 -10.29
CA LEU A 86 7.20 -0.84 -9.09
C LEU A 86 8.44 0.08 -9.19
N PRO A 87 8.42 1.27 -8.56
CA PRO A 87 9.56 2.17 -8.55
C PRO A 87 10.83 1.49 -8.00
N PRO A 88 12.02 1.76 -8.58
CA PRO A 88 13.27 1.22 -8.05
C PRO A 88 13.48 1.66 -6.60
N ALA A 89 14.11 0.80 -5.82
CA ALA A 89 14.40 1.02 -4.40
C ALA A 89 15.82 0.52 -4.08
N GLY A 90 16.42 1.08 -3.03
CA GLY A 90 17.65 0.59 -2.44
C GLY A 90 17.45 -0.75 -1.69
N PRO A 91 18.55 -1.47 -1.40
CA PRO A 91 18.49 -2.76 -0.72
C PRO A 91 17.93 -2.67 0.71
N ASP A 92 18.09 -1.52 1.36
CA ASP A 92 17.70 -1.25 2.75
C ASP A 92 16.43 -0.37 2.86
N ASP A 93 15.86 0.06 1.72
CA ASP A 93 14.65 0.89 1.71
C ASP A 93 13.43 0.03 2.09
N PRO A 94 12.59 0.49 3.03
CA PRO A 94 11.48 -0.30 3.54
C PRO A 94 10.27 -0.16 2.60
N VAL A 95 10.21 -1.01 1.57
CA VAL A 95 9.28 -0.88 0.44
C VAL A 95 8.37 -2.08 0.20
N TYR A 96 8.47 -3.11 1.05
CA TYR A 96 7.63 -4.30 1.02
C TYR A 96 6.83 -4.44 2.31
N GLU A 97 5.68 -5.07 2.20
CA GLU A 97 4.82 -5.46 3.31
C GLU A 97 5.00 -6.95 3.64
N GLU A 98 4.45 -7.37 4.78
CA GLU A 98 4.47 -8.78 5.20
C GLU A 98 3.77 -9.70 4.18
N ASP A 99 2.68 -9.20 3.58
CA ASP A 99 1.87 -9.95 2.62
C ASP A 99 2.61 -10.19 1.29
N ASP A 100 3.64 -9.40 0.96
CA ASP A 100 4.46 -9.61 -0.23
C ASP A 100 5.29 -10.89 -0.16
N VAL A 101 5.58 -11.38 1.05
CA VAL A 101 6.49 -12.53 1.29
C VAL A 101 6.00 -13.78 0.56
N ASP A 102 4.69 -14.03 0.55
CA ASP A 102 4.15 -15.23 -0.08
C ASP A 102 4.25 -15.18 -1.61
N GLY A 103 4.14 -13.99 -2.21
CA GLY A 103 4.41 -13.79 -3.63
C GLY A 103 5.88 -14.11 -3.99
N PHE A 104 6.82 -13.66 -3.16
CA PHE A 104 8.24 -13.96 -3.35
C PHE A 104 8.59 -15.43 -3.11
N LYS A 105 7.93 -16.12 -2.16
CA LYS A 105 8.07 -17.58 -2.00
C LYS A 105 7.64 -18.33 -3.26
N LEU A 106 6.54 -17.91 -3.88
CA LEU A 106 6.07 -18.52 -5.13
C LEU A 106 7.08 -18.31 -6.27
N LEU A 107 7.66 -17.12 -6.37
CA LEU A 107 8.73 -16.85 -7.34
C LEU A 107 9.98 -17.70 -7.06
N SER A 108 10.36 -17.90 -5.80
CA SER A 108 11.50 -18.73 -5.40
C SER A 108 11.29 -20.19 -5.78
N ALA A 109 10.07 -20.70 -5.61
CA ALA A 109 9.69 -22.02 -6.11
C ALA A 109 9.72 -22.07 -7.65
N GLY A 110 9.28 -21.01 -8.32
CA GLY A 110 9.32 -20.87 -9.78
C GLY A 110 10.74 -20.92 -10.34
N ASP A 111 11.72 -20.29 -9.68
CA ASP A 111 13.13 -20.28 -10.11
C ASP A 111 13.75 -21.70 -10.15
N GLN A 112 13.10 -22.71 -9.57
CA GLN A 112 13.51 -24.12 -9.67
C GLN A 112 13.00 -24.82 -10.95
N ILE A 113 12.04 -24.20 -11.65
CA ILE A 113 11.32 -24.80 -12.78
C ILE A 113 11.60 -24.03 -14.08
N PHE A 114 11.68 -22.70 -13.98
CA PHE A 114 11.86 -21.80 -15.12
C PHE A 114 13.18 -21.06 -15.04
N THR A 115 13.65 -20.55 -16.17
CA THR A 115 14.81 -19.66 -16.18
C THR A 115 14.46 -18.30 -15.57
N SER A 116 15.47 -17.61 -15.04
CA SER A 116 15.30 -16.28 -14.45
C SER A 116 14.66 -15.28 -15.42
N ASP A 117 15.02 -15.35 -16.70
CA ASP A 117 14.51 -14.44 -17.75
C ASP A 117 13.05 -14.72 -18.10
N GLU A 118 12.64 -15.99 -18.16
CA GLU A 118 11.24 -16.37 -18.39
C GLU A 118 10.35 -15.86 -17.26
N LEU A 119 10.77 -16.05 -16.00
CA LEU A 119 10.03 -15.56 -14.85
C LEU A 119 9.94 -14.04 -14.79
N LEU A 120 11.04 -13.32 -15.03
CA LEU A 120 10.99 -11.85 -15.07
C LEU A 120 10.09 -11.36 -16.21
N THR A 121 10.08 -12.04 -17.35
CA THR A 121 9.17 -11.70 -18.46
C THR A 121 7.72 -11.90 -18.06
N PHE A 122 7.40 -13.02 -17.39
CA PHE A 122 6.07 -13.26 -16.84
C PHE A 122 5.66 -12.19 -15.82
N VAL A 123 6.55 -11.86 -14.88
CA VAL A 123 6.33 -10.82 -13.85
C VAL A 123 6.05 -9.45 -14.49
N ARG A 124 6.76 -9.08 -15.57
CA ARG A 124 6.49 -7.84 -16.33
C ARG A 124 5.10 -7.79 -16.91
N VAL A 125 4.66 -8.88 -17.55
CA VAL A 125 3.32 -8.95 -18.14
C VAL A 125 2.26 -8.86 -17.04
N LEU A 126 2.43 -9.61 -15.94
CA LEU A 126 1.51 -9.59 -14.81
C LEU A 126 1.42 -8.20 -14.19
N GLY A 127 2.56 -7.59 -13.85
CA GLY A 127 2.64 -6.25 -13.26
C GLY A 127 2.00 -5.18 -14.14
N SER A 128 2.30 -5.18 -15.44
CA SER A 128 1.67 -4.23 -16.40
C SER A 128 0.16 -4.42 -16.51
N SER A 129 -0.33 -5.66 -16.39
CA SER A 129 -1.76 -5.96 -16.47
C SER A 129 -2.50 -5.51 -15.21
N VAL A 130 -1.95 -5.79 -14.04
CA VAL A 130 -2.49 -5.33 -12.75
C VAL A 130 -2.46 -3.80 -12.67
N GLY A 131 -1.37 -3.17 -13.13
CA GLY A 131 -1.24 -1.71 -13.17
C GLY A 131 -2.38 -1.05 -13.95
N ARG A 132 -2.75 -1.59 -15.12
CA ARG A 132 -3.89 -1.11 -15.90
C ARG A 132 -5.24 -1.30 -15.19
N VAL A 133 -5.42 -2.39 -14.46
CA VAL A 133 -6.64 -2.62 -13.67
C VAL A 133 -6.71 -1.61 -12.52
N ALA A 134 -5.59 -1.36 -11.84
CA ALA A 134 -5.51 -0.36 -10.77
C ALA A 134 -5.78 1.06 -11.29
N GLU A 135 -5.23 1.42 -12.44
CA GLU A 135 -5.52 2.70 -13.11
C GLU A 135 -7.02 2.85 -13.42
N ALA A 136 -7.65 1.83 -14.01
CA ALA A 136 -9.08 1.85 -14.29
C ALA A 136 -9.94 1.94 -13.01
N ALA A 137 -9.53 1.27 -11.93
CA ALA A 137 -10.19 1.36 -10.64
C ALA A 137 -10.07 2.77 -10.04
N ASN A 138 -8.89 3.40 -10.14
CA ASN A 138 -8.71 4.77 -9.68
C ASN A 138 -9.59 5.76 -10.47
N THR A 139 -9.67 5.63 -11.81
CA THR A 139 -10.58 6.47 -12.59
C THR A 139 -12.04 6.25 -12.19
N LEU A 140 -12.47 4.99 -12.03
CA LEU A 140 -13.86 4.68 -11.69
C LEU A 140 -14.27 5.13 -10.28
N PHE A 141 -13.36 5.08 -9.30
CA PHE A 141 -13.71 5.27 -7.88
C PHE A 141 -13.13 6.54 -7.24
N LEU A 142 -12.08 7.14 -7.81
CA LEU A 142 -11.37 8.28 -7.21
C LEU A 142 -11.44 9.56 -8.07
N GLU A 143 -11.59 9.46 -9.39
CA GLU A 143 -11.67 10.64 -10.28
C GLU A 143 -13.12 11.11 -10.51
N ASP A 144 -14.12 10.24 -10.36
CA ASP A 144 -15.55 10.55 -10.53
C ASP A 144 -16.23 11.15 -9.25
N VAL A 145 -15.46 11.76 -8.32
CA VAL A 145 -15.97 12.35 -7.05
C VAL A 145 -15.60 13.82 -6.87
#